data_AF-A0A847HKU5-F1
#
_entry.id   AF-A0A847HKU5-F1
#
_cell.length_a   1.000
_cell.length_b   1.000
_cell.length_c   1.000
_cell.angle_alpha   90.00
_cell.angle_beta   90.00
_cell.angle_gamma   90.00
#
_symmetry.space_group_name_H-M   'P 1'
#
loop_
_entity.id
_entity.type
_entity.pdbx_description
1 polymer ?
#
loop_
_entity_poly.entity_id
_entity_poly.type
_entity_poly.pdbx_seq_one_letter_code
_entity_poly.pdbx_strand_id
1 'polypeptide(L)'
;MDPRLMIGPQGPQLTGIRPTRSNSTAAGLPGTTSFGDLFQKAVAEPTQFRISAHAQKRLTERNISMNPALENSLNRAFAELETKGARDSLVLTREGAFVVNVPSRTLVTAMGIDEMRNGMVTNIDSVSMKYG
;
A
#
# COMPACT_ATOMS: atom_id res chain seq x y z
N MET A 1 -64.73 31.86 -5.35
CA MET A 1 -63.66 31.88 -4.33
C MET A 1 -63.25 30.44 -4.13
N ASP A 2 -62.15 30.02 -4.76
CA ASP A 2 -61.72 28.63 -4.86
C ASP A 2 -60.58 28.35 -3.89
N PRO A 3 -60.73 27.43 -2.91
CA PRO A 3 -59.72 27.19 -1.87
C PRO A 3 -58.65 26.18 -2.32
N ARG A 4 -58.08 26.33 -3.52
CA ARG A 4 -57.02 25.42 -4.03
C ARG A 4 -55.61 26.03 -4.06
N LEU A 5 -55.34 26.99 -3.20
CA LEU A 5 -54.03 27.66 -3.11
C LEU A 5 -53.48 27.62 -1.68
N MET A 6 -53.12 26.43 -1.19
CA MET A 6 -52.16 26.29 -0.07
C MET A 6 -51.69 24.83 0.05
N ILE A 7 -50.67 24.47 -0.73
CA ILE A 7 -49.79 23.35 -0.39
C ILE A 7 -48.36 23.87 -0.56
N GLY A 8 -47.74 24.29 0.55
CA GLY A 8 -46.31 24.53 0.60
C GLY A 8 -45.53 23.20 0.53
N PRO A 9 -44.26 23.20 0.10
CA PRO A 9 -43.47 21.99 0.01
C PRO A 9 -43.19 21.43 1.40
N GLN A 10 -43.59 20.18 1.66
CA GLN A 10 -43.17 19.46 2.86
C GLN A 10 -41.73 18.96 2.66
N GLY A 11 -40.80 19.53 3.42
CA GLY A 11 -39.44 19.01 3.52
C GLY A 11 -39.42 17.65 4.23
N PRO A 12 -38.45 16.77 3.92
CA PRO A 12 -38.32 15.49 4.58
C PRO A 12 -37.98 15.68 6.06
N GLN A 13 -38.81 15.12 6.94
CA GLN A 13 -38.57 15.07 8.38
C GLN A 13 -37.44 14.08 8.66
N LEU A 14 -36.31 14.55 9.20
CA LEU A 14 -35.21 13.70 9.63
C LEU A 14 -35.54 13.07 10.98
N THR A 15 -36.04 11.83 10.97
CA THR A 15 -36.21 11.01 12.17
C THR A 15 -34.86 10.77 12.82
N GLY A 16 -34.65 11.36 14.00
CA GLY A 16 -33.44 11.21 14.80
C GLY A 16 -33.23 9.76 15.23
N ILE A 17 -32.21 9.12 14.69
CA ILE A 17 -31.75 7.78 15.11
C ILE A 17 -30.97 7.98 16.42
N ARG A 18 -31.57 7.62 17.57
CA ARG A 18 -30.84 7.53 18.84
C ARG A 18 -29.97 6.26 18.80
N PRO A 19 -28.63 6.36 18.92
CA PRO A 19 -27.82 5.16 19.06
C PRO A 19 -28.04 4.57 20.46
N THR A 20 -28.73 3.44 20.52
CA THR A 20 -28.71 2.57 21.70
C THR A 20 -27.30 2.01 21.83
N ARG A 21 -26.53 2.49 22.82
CA ARG A 21 -25.28 1.83 23.24
C ARG A 21 -25.63 0.51 23.89
N SER A 22 -25.60 -0.57 23.11
CA SER A 22 -25.50 -1.92 23.64
C SER A 22 -24.03 -2.23 23.92
N ASN A 23 -23.60 -2.02 25.17
CA ASN A 23 -22.37 -2.58 25.68
C ASN A 23 -22.59 -4.09 25.85
N SER A 24 -22.37 -4.85 24.79
CA SER A 24 -22.26 -6.30 24.85
C SER A 24 -20.81 -6.66 25.10
N THR A 25 -20.45 -6.82 26.37
CA THR A 25 -19.30 -7.61 26.79
C THR A 25 -19.53 -9.06 26.34
N ALA A 26 -19.13 -9.38 25.11
CA ALA A 26 -19.01 -10.75 24.64
C ALA A 26 -17.63 -11.28 25.06
N ALA A 27 -17.64 -12.07 26.12
CA ALA A 27 -16.50 -12.88 26.52
C ALA A 27 -16.18 -13.91 25.42
N GLY A 28 -14.91 -13.90 25.00
CA GLY A 28 -14.11 -14.95 24.36
C GLY A 28 -14.80 -16.09 23.60
N LEU A 29 -14.82 -15.97 22.27
CA LEU A 29 -14.72 -17.13 21.37
C LEU A 29 -13.22 -17.48 21.24
N PRO A 30 -12.79 -18.71 21.55
CA PRO A 30 -11.41 -19.14 21.33
C PRO A 30 -11.20 -19.35 19.82
N GLY A 31 -10.58 -18.38 19.15
CA GLY A 31 -10.11 -18.54 17.76
C GLY A 31 -10.32 -17.35 16.83
N THR A 32 -10.99 -16.27 17.25
CA THR A 32 -11.10 -15.08 16.40
C THR A 32 -9.92 -14.16 16.68
N THR A 33 -8.78 -14.40 16.01
CA THR A 33 -7.68 -13.44 15.96
C THR A 33 -8.26 -12.08 15.58
N SER A 34 -8.14 -11.10 16.46
CA SER A 34 -8.73 -9.79 16.20
C SER A 34 -7.99 -9.13 15.03
N PHE A 35 -8.66 -8.23 14.30
CA PHE A 35 -7.97 -7.42 13.29
C PHE A 35 -6.77 -6.68 13.90
N GLY A 36 -6.88 -6.26 15.17
CA GLY A 36 -5.79 -5.69 15.93
C GLY A 36 -4.59 -6.63 16.05
N ASP A 37 -4.81 -7.90 16.39
CA ASP A 37 -3.74 -8.90 16.50
C ASP A 37 -3.09 -9.22 15.13
N LEU A 38 -3.90 -9.32 14.07
CA LEU A 38 -3.38 -9.51 12.71
C LEU A 38 -2.57 -8.31 12.23
N PHE A 39 -3.05 -7.09 12.50
CA PHE A 39 -2.34 -5.86 12.19
C PHE A 39 -1.04 -5.75 12.98
N GLN A 40 -1.09 -5.98 14.30
CA GLN A 40 0.08 -5.97 15.17
C GLN A 40 1.13 -6.98 14.71
N LYS A 41 0.70 -8.17 14.31
CA LYS A 41 1.59 -9.21 13.79
C LYS A 41 2.18 -8.82 12.42
N ALA A 42 1.38 -8.25 11.52
CA ALA A 42 1.86 -7.74 10.23
C ALA A 42 2.83 -6.55 10.36
N VAL A 43 2.68 -5.73 11.41
CA VAL A 43 3.61 -4.64 11.73
C VAL A 43 4.86 -5.14 12.47
N ALA A 44 4.75 -6.19 13.27
CA ALA A 44 5.83 -6.76 14.07
C ALA A 44 6.71 -7.76 13.30
N GLU A 45 6.22 -8.33 12.20
CA GLU A 45 7.05 -9.15 11.31
C GLU A 45 8.18 -8.29 10.75
N PRO A 46 9.46 -8.68 10.93
CA PRO A 46 10.60 -7.97 10.37
C PRO A 46 10.68 -8.25 8.87
N THR A 47 9.68 -7.80 8.12
CA THR A 47 9.79 -7.66 6.68
C THR A 47 10.80 -6.55 6.42
N GLN A 48 11.86 -6.93 5.73
CA GLN A 48 13.04 -6.09 5.51
C GLN A 48 12.67 -4.82 4.71
N PHE A 49 11.55 -4.89 3.95
CA PHE A 49 10.77 -3.78 3.38
C PHE A 49 9.34 -4.24 3.10
N ARG A 50 8.41 -3.29 2.94
CA ARG A 50 6.99 -3.54 2.61
C ARG A 50 6.79 -3.57 1.10
N ILE A 51 5.84 -4.37 0.63
CA ILE A 51 5.44 -4.40 -0.78
C ILE A 51 4.06 -3.78 -0.90
N SER A 52 3.91 -2.75 -1.74
CA SER A 52 2.61 -2.13 -2.00
C SER A 52 1.73 -3.04 -2.87
N ALA A 53 0.42 -2.82 -2.85
CA ALA A 53 -0.52 -3.57 -3.68
C ALA A 53 -0.21 -3.45 -5.18
N HIS A 54 0.26 -2.27 -5.63
CA HIS A 54 0.64 -2.07 -7.03
C HIS A 54 1.88 -2.89 -7.39
N ALA A 55 2.92 -2.85 -6.55
CA ALA A 55 4.10 -3.69 -6.73
C ALA A 55 3.75 -5.18 -6.76
N GLN A 56 2.95 -5.65 -5.81
CA GLN A 56 2.53 -7.06 -5.75
C GLN A 56 1.80 -7.50 -7.02
N LYS A 57 0.85 -6.69 -7.49
CA LYS A 57 0.14 -6.94 -8.75
C LYS A 57 1.11 -7.04 -9.93
N ARG A 58 2.03 -6.08 -10.05
CA ARG A 58 3.02 -6.06 -11.15
C ARG A 58 4.00 -7.24 -11.10
N LEU A 59 4.44 -7.64 -9.90
CA LEU A 59 5.29 -8.83 -9.72
C LEU A 59 4.58 -10.09 -10.24
N THR A 60 3.30 -10.25 -9.90
CA THR A 60 2.47 -11.37 -10.39
C THR A 60 2.25 -11.32 -11.89
N GLU A 61 1.87 -10.16 -12.45
CA GLU A 61 1.63 -9.99 -13.89
C GLU A 61 2.86 -10.27 -14.76
N ARG A 62 4.05 -10.04 -14.21
CA ARG A 62 5.33 -10.22 -14.90
C ARG A 62 6.03 -11.53 -14.54
N ASN A 63 5.39 -12.39 -13.74
CA ASN A 63 5.99 -13.61 -13.21
C ASN A 63 7.37 -13.39 -12.56
N ILE A 64 7.56 -12.21 -11.95
CA ILE A 64 8.80 -11.89 -11.22
C ILE A 64 8.65 -12.53 -9.84
N SER A 65 9.34 -13.65 -9.64
CA SER A 65 9.39 -14.33 -8.35
C SER A 65 10.24 -13.54 -7.38
N MET A 66 9.68 -13.25 -6.20
CA MET A 66 10.43 -12.70 -5.08
C MET A 66 11.39 -13.78 -4.55
N ASN A 67 12.59 -13.86 -5.13
CA ASN A 67 13.60 -14.82 -4.71
C ASN A 67 14.55 -14.19 -3.67
N PRO A 68 15.29 -15.00 -2.90
CA PRO A 68 16.18 -14.49 -1.87
C PRO A 68 17.29 -13.57 -2.41
N ALA A 69 17.69 -13.72 -3.68
CA ALA A 69 18.72 -12.88 -4.29
C ALA A 69 18.19 -11.47 -4.60
N LEU A 70 16.96 -11.37 -5.10
CA LEU A 70 16.25 -10.12 -5.34
C LEU A 70 15.99 -9.39 -4.01
N GLU A 71 15.49 -10.10 -3.02
CA GLU A 71 15.25 -9.54 -1.67
C GLU A 71 16.53 -8.96 -1.07
N ASN A 72 17.64 -9.71 -1.13
CA ASN A 72 18.94 -9.22 -0.66
C ASN A 72 19.42 -7.99 -1.44
N SER A 73 19.21 -7.98 -2.76
CA SER A 73 19.60 -6.85 -3.62
C SER A 73 18.80 -5.60 -3.30
N LEU A 74 17.48 -5.73 -3.10
CA LEU A 74 16.60 -4.64 -2.70
C LEU A 74 16.95 -4.12 -1.30
N ASN A 75 17.22 -5.01 -0.34
CA ASN A 75 17.63 -4.61 1.00
C ASN A 75 18.92 -3.80 1.03
N ARG A 76 19.93 -4.24 0.26
CA ARG A 76 21.17 -3.47 0.10
C ARG A 76 20.90 -2.13 -0.56
N ALA A 77 20.05 -2.10 -1.58
CA ALA A 77 19.65 -0.85 -2.21
C ALA A 77 18.96 0.09 -1.23
N PHE A 78 18.02 -0.38 -0.39
CA PHE A 78 17.41 0.43 0.67
C PHE A 78 18.46 1.01 1.61
N ALA A 79 19.39 0.20 2.13
CA ALA A 79 20.42 0.67 3.05
C ALA A 79 21.37 1.71 2.40
N GLU A 80 21.77 1.51 1.15
CA GLU A 80 22.62 2.45 0.42
C GLU A 80 21.88 3.75 0.07
N LEU A 81 20.59 3.67 -0.23
CA LEU A 81 19.77 4.85 -0.51
C LEU A 81 19.45 5.63 0.77
N GLU A 82 19.23 4.93 1.89
CA GLU A 82 19.07 5.55 3.22
C GLU A 82 20.31 6.33 3.63
N THR A 83 21.51 5.75 3.47
CA THR A 83 22.76 6.45 3.82
C THR A 83 23.02 7.68 2.95
N LYS A 84 22.50 7.70 1.72
CA LYS A 84 22.56 8.85 0.80
C LYS A 84 21.42 9.85 0.99
N GLY A 85 20.45 9.56 1.86
CA GLY A 85 19.32 10.43 2.13
C GLY A 85 18.26 10.47 1.02
N ALA A 86 18.25 9.47 0.14
CA ALA A 86 17.27 9.38 -0.94
C ALA A 86 15.86 9.09 -0.41
N ARG A 87 14.85 9.44 -1.20
CA ARG A 87 13.42 9.43 -0.84
C ARG A 87 12.64 8.49 -1.74
N ASP A 88 12.63 8.76 -3.03
CA ASP A 88 11.89 8.00 -4.04
C ASP A 88 12.86 7.60 -5.13
N SER A 89 13.26 6.33 -5.12
CA SER A 89 14.41 5.88 -5.89
C SER A 89 14.05 4.75 -6.85
N LEU A 90 14.75 4.70 -7.98
CA LEU A 90 14.67 3.61 -8.93
C LEU A 90 15.85 2.65 -8.72
N VAL A 91 15.55 1.38 -8.44
CA VAL A 91 16.54 0.31 -8.30
C VAL A 91 16.51 -0.56 -9.56
N LEU A 92 17.62 -0.62 -10.28
CA LEU A 92 17.77 -1.46 -11.47
C LEU A 92 18.50 -2.74 -11.11
N THR A 93 17.92 -3.90 -11.43
CA THR A 93 18.53 -5.21 -11.24
C THR A 93 18.54 -5.98 -12.56
N ARG A 94 19.09 -7.22 -12.54
CA ARG A 94 19.00 -8.15 -13.68
C ARG A 94 17.58 -8.60 -14.02
N GLU A 95 16.63 -8.49 -13.09
CA GLU A 95 15.26 -8.97 -13.26
C GLU A 95 14.30 -7.85 -13.68
N GLY A 96 14.60 -6.60 -13.32
CA GLY A 96 13.70 -5.49 -13.60
C GLY A 96 14.13 -4.18 -12.96
N ALA A 97 13.23 -3.21 -13.05
CA ALA A 97 13.35 -1.90 -12.44
C ALA A 97 12.29 -1.77 -11.33
N PHE A 98 12.70 -1.32 -10.15
CA PHE A 98 11.88 -1.30 -8.95
C PHE A 98 11.86 0.11 -8.38
N VAL A 99 10.68 0.70 -8.24
CA VAL A 99 10.52 2.01 -7.61
C VAL A 99 10.29 1.80 -6.12
N VAL A 100 11.12 2.43 -5.29
CA VAL A 100 11.08 2.29 -3.84
C VAL A 100 10.92 3.64 -3.17
N ASN A 101 10.11 3.68 -2.11
CA ASN A 101 10.09 4.76 -1.15
C ASN A 101 10.99 4.37 0.03
N VAL A 102 12.10 5.07 0.17
CA VAL A 102 13.14 4.78 1.15
C VAL A 102 12.68 5.11 2.57
N PRO A 103 12.04 6.27 2.87
CA PRO A 103 11.57 6.61 4.22
C PRO A 103 10.57 5.61 4.80
N SER A 104 9.64 5.12 3.98
CA SER A 104 8.67 4.11 4.40
C SER A 104 9.13 2.68 4.18
N ARG A 105 10.38 2.48 3.70
CA ARG A 105 10.94 1.20 3.24
C ARG A 105 9.90 0.38 2.47
N THR A 106 9.34 0.96 1.42
CA THR A 106 8.25 0.35 0.66
C THR A 106 8.60 0.23 -0.81
N LEU A 107 8.39 -0.96 -1.38
CA LEU A 107 8.41 -1.21 -2.82
C LEU A 107 7.07 -0.76 -3.42
N VAL A 108 7.12 0.29 -4.25
CA VAL A 108 5.95 0.95 -4.82
C VAL A 108 5.54 0.32 -6.15
N THR A 109 6.49 0.01 -7.03
CA THR A 109 6.20 -0.70 -8.28
C THR A 109 7.37 -1.53 -8.76
N ALA A 110 7.06 -2.53 -9.59
CA ALA A 110 8.02 -3.30 -10.37
C ALA A 110 7.72 -3.11 -11.86
N MET A 111 8.76 -2.99 -12.66
CA MET A 111 8.71 -2.86 -14.12
C MET A 111 9.69 -3.85 -14.73
N GLY A 112 9.31 -4.50 -15.82
CA GLY A 112 10.24 -5.33 -16.58
C GLY A 112 11.28 -4.50 -17.32
N ILE A 113 12.42 -5.10 -17.66
CA ILE A 113 13.51 -4.42 -18.39
C ILE A 113 13.02 -3.87 -19.74
N ASP A 114 12.20 -4.62 -20.49
CA ASP A 114 11.64 -4.17 -21.76
C ASP A 114 10.66 -3.00 -21.63
N GLU A 115 9.88 -2.97 -20.54
CA GLU A 115 8.95 -1.86 -20.25
C GLU A 115 9.73 -0.59 -19.91
N MET A 116 10.88 -0.72 -19.23
CA MET A 116 11.76 0.41 -18.93
C MET A 116 12.40 1.02 -20.17
N ARG A 117 12.73 0.22 -21.21
CA ARG A 117 13.39 0.73 -22.43
C ARG A 117 12.58 1.81 -23.15
N ASN A 118 11.25 1.74 -23.08
CA ASN A 118 10.34 2.69 -23.71
C ASN A 118 9.49 3.47 -22.69
N GLY A 119 9.62 3.17 -21.40
CA GLY A 119 8.83 3.73 -20.31
C GLY A 119 9.51 4.94 -19.66
N MET A 120 8.71 5.90 -19.22
CA MET A 120 9.19 7.06 -18.46
C MET A 120 8.86 6.88 -16.97
N VAL A 121 9.85 7.04 -16.11
CA VAL A 121 9.68 7.12 -14.66
C VAL A 121 10.01 8.55 -14.24
N THR A 122 9.11 9.17 -13.47
CA THR A 122 9.25 10.55 -12.98
C THR A 122 9.22 10.57 -11.46
N ASN A 123 9.53 11.73 -10.88
CA ASN A 123 9.53 11.94 -9.43
C ASN A 123 10.48 10.99 -8.69
N ILE A 124 11.67 10.79 -9.28
CA ILE A 124 12.75 9.97 -8.73
C ILE A 124 13.90 10.90 -8.36
N ASP A 125 14.40 10.78 -7.14
CA ASP A 125 15.52 11.58 -6.64
C ASP A 125 16.87 10.86 -6.76
N SER A 126 16.84 9.53 -6.92
CA SER A 126 18.06 8.71 -7.02
C SER A 126 17.84 7.44 -7.83
N VAL A 127 18.88 7.02 -8.55
CA VAL A 127 18.91 5.74 -9.28
C VAL A 127 20.04 4.88 -8.74
N SER A 128 19.72 3.64 -8.39
CA SER A 128 20.66 2.64 -7.87
C SER A 128 20.76 1.48 -8.84
N MET A 129 21.95 1.28 -9.43
CA MET A 129 22.20 0.17 -10.36
C MET A 129 22.83 -1.01 -9.62
N LYS A 130 22.15 -2.15 -9.63
CA LYS A 130 22.57 -3.42 -9.02
C LYS A 130 22.73 -4.48 -10.12
N TYR A 131 23.66 -4.22 -11.03
CA TYR A 131 24.18 -5.23 -11.96
C TYR A 131 25.42 -5.86 -11.33
N GLY A 132 25.20 -6.96 -10.61
CA GLY A 132 26.25 -7.85 -10.09
C GLY A 132 25.86 -9.27 -10.40
#